data_AF-A0A6M1YGV8-F1
#
_entry.id   AF-A0A6M1YGV8-F1
#
_cell.length_a   1.000
_cell.length_b   1.000
_cell.length_c   1.000
_cell.angle_alpha   90.00
_cell.angle_beta   90.00
_cell.angle_gamma   90.00
#
_symmetry.space_group_name_H-M   'P 1'
#
loop_
_entity.id
_entity.type
_entity.pdbx_description
1 polymer ?
#
loop_
_entity_poly.entity_id
_entity_poly.type
_entity_poly.pdbx_seq_one_letter_code
_entity_poly.pdbx_strand_id
1 'polypeptide(L)'
;NEYIIKDKEFVLAAVKQNSLVLEYAHEDLRKDKAFVFAAVKQNGRALYYAHEDLKKDKEIVLAAVKQTGWALRFAHEDFKKDKKFVLAAVKQNGLVLLCAHICVHKDLRKDKAFVFAAVKQNGTALQYAHEDLKKDKEIVLAAVKQSGWALEYAHEDLKKDKEVVLAAVKQTGKVLEYAHEDLKKDKEIVLAAVKQIDGWAFTEMKRKLVKEIKDRSFCSPSAIGIIMSVGMLVFSFAWTRNIDNITVLGE
;
A
#
# COMPACT_ATOMS: atom_id res chain seq x y z
N ASN A 1 -3.39 35.88 -24.82
CA ASN A 1 -4.04 37.09 -24.28
C ASN A 1 -3.35 37.42 -22.95
N GLU A 2 -2.40 38.35 -22.99
CA GLU A 2 -1.40 38.61 -21.93
C GLU A 2 -2.00 39.18 -20.63
N TYR A 3 -3.22 39.70 -20.70
CA TYR A 3 -3.96 40.25 -19.55
C TYR A 3 -4.56 39.16 -18.65
N ILE A 4 -4.99 38.03 -19.22
CA ILE A 4 -5.68 36.97 -18.48
C ILE A 4 -4.73 36.26 -17.51
N ILE A 5 -3.45 36.13 -17.87
CA ILE A 5 -2.41 35.49 -17.05
C ILE A 5 -1.90 36.36 -15.90
N LYS A 6 -2.34 37.63 -15.83
CA LYS A 6 -2.06 38.59 -14.74
C LYS A 6 -3.26 38.78 -13.80
N ASP A 7 -4.45 38.34 -14.21
CA ASP A 7 -5.68 38.44 -13.42
C ASP A 7 -5.67 37.41 -12.28
N LYS A 8 -5.61 37.90 -11.04
CA LYS A 8 -5.55 37.05 -9.84
C LYS A 8 -6.82 36.21 -9.67
N GLU A 9 -8.00 36.76 -9.93
CA GLU A 9 -9.25 36.06 -9.70
C GLU A 9 -9.44 34.96 -10.75
N PHE A 10 -9.15 35.27 -12.01
CA PHE A 10 -9.20 34.29 -13.09
C PHE A 10 -8.22 33.15 -12.86
N VAL A 11 -6.96 33.45 -12.56
CA VAL A 11 -5.93 32.42 -12.34
C VAL A 11 -6.26 31.60 -11.10
N LEU A 12 -6.76 32.19 -10.00
CA LEU A 12 -7.20 31.44 -8.82
C LEU A 12 -8.37 30.51 -9.11
N ALA A 13 -9.37 30.95 -9.88
CA ALA A 13 -10.50 30.11 -10.27
C ALA A 13 -10.04 28.92 -11.13
N ALA A 14 -9.05 29.15 -12.01
CA ALA A 14 -8.50 28.13 -12.87
C ALA A 14 -7.61 27.11 -12.13
N VAL A 15 -6.88 27.53 -11.08
CA VAL A 15 -6.07 26.65 -10.21
C VAL A 15 -6.91 25.56 -9.55
N LYS A 16 -8.17 25.87 -9.23
CA LYS A 16 -9.12 24.89 -8.68
C LYS A 16 -9.33 23.68 -9.58
N GLN A 17 -9.40 23.91 -10.89
CA GLN A 17 -9.63 22.87 -11.89
C GLN A 17 -8.32 22.22 -12.32
N ASN A 18 -7.25 23.01 -12.46
CA ASN A 18 -5.95 22.51 -12.88
C ASN A 18 -4.81 23.37 -12.31
N SER A 19 -3.98 22.77 -11.45
CA SER A 19 -2.81 23.46 -10.88
C SER A 19 -1.74 23.82 -11.93
N LEU A 20 -1.73 23.17 -13.10
CA LEU A 20 -0.79 23.48 -14.20
C LEU A 20 -0.98 24.91 -14.71
N VAL A 21 -2.14 25.55 -14.46
CA VAL A 21 -2.43 26.93 -14.88
C VAL A 21 -1.46 27.93 -14.25
N LEU A 22 -0.91 27.61 -13.06
CA LEU A 22 0.05 28.46 -12.38
C LEU A 22 1.40 28.56 -13.12
N GLU A 23 1.72 27.60 -13.99
CA GLU A 23 2.92 27.61 -14.84
C GLU A 23 2.90 28.79 -15.82
N TYR A 24 1.72 29.07 -16.36
CA TYR A 24 1.47 30.10 -17.36
C TYR A 24 1.14 31.46 -16.73
N ALA A 25 0.99 31.50 -15.40
CA ALA A 25 0.78 32.75 -14.68
C ALA A 25 2.01 33.64 -14.76
N HIS A 26 1.78 34.95 -14.81
CA HIS A 26 2.86 35.93 -14.82
C HIS A 26 3.78 35.75 -13.62
N GLU A 27 5.08 36.03 -13.79
CA GLU A 27 6.10 35.80 -12.77
C GLU A 27 5.79 36.51 -11.44
N ASP A 28 5.23 37.72 -11.51
CA ASP A 28 4.81 38.49 -10.33
C ASP A 28 3.79 37.74 -9.48
N LEU A 29 2.85 37.01 -10.10
CA LEU A 29 1.87 36.20 -9.38
C LEU A 29 2.51 34.98 -8.73
N ARG A 30 3.49 34.37 -9.39
CA ARG A 30 4.25 33.23 -8.83
C ARG A 30 5.18 33.63 -7.68
N LYS A 31 5.52 34.92 -7.58
CA LYS A 31 6.28 35.53 -6.47
C LYS A 31 5.39 36.11 -5.36
N ASP A 32 4.13 36.39 -5.65
CA ASP A 32 3.17 36.89 -4.66
C ASP A 32 2.79 35.79 -3.65
N LYS A 33 3.28 35.94 -2.41
CA LYS A 33 3.01 35.04 -1.30
C LYS A 33 1.51 34.86 -1.04
N ALA A 34 0.72 35.94 -1.02
CA ALA A 34 -0.71 35.86 -0.71
C ALA A 34 -1.47 35.10 -1.79
N PHE A 35 -1.13 35.36 -3.05
CA PHE A 35 -1.69 34.66 -4.19
C PHE A 35 -1.33 33.16 -4.18
N VAL A 36 -0.04 32.83 -4.06
CA VAL A 36 0.43 31.44 -4.04
C VAL A 36 -0.15 30.69 -2.84
N PHE A 37 -0.27 31.33 -1.68
CA PHE A 37 -0.89 30.72 -0.51
C PHE A 37 -2.38 30.40 -0.75
N ALA A 38 -3.13 31.29 -1.39
CA ALA A 38 -4.51 31.03 -1.80
C ALA A 38 -4.61 29.90 -2.83
N ALA A 39 -3.70 29.86 -3.81
CA ALA A 39 -3.62 28.80 -4.80
C ALA A 39 -3.32 27.43 -4.17
N VAL A 40 -2.36 27.38 -3.23
CA VAL A 40 -1.97 26.18 -2.49
C VAL A 40 -3.11 25.63 -1.62
N LYS A 41 -3.89 26.53 -1.00
CA LYS A 41 -5.09 26.12 -0.24
C LYS A 41 -6.14 25.44 -1.10
N GLN A 42 -6.25 25.81 -2.37
CA GLN A 42 -7.16 25.16 -3.31
C GLN A 42 -6.57 23.85 -3.83
N ASN A 43 -5.28 23.84 -4.18
CA ASN A 43 -4.58 22.67 -4.68
C ASN A 43 -3.11 22.68 -4.24
N GLY A 44 -2.71 21.72 -3.39
CA GLY A 44 -1.34 21.65 -2.86
C GLY A 44 -0.26 21.48 -3.93
N ARG A 45 -0.61 20.99 -5.14
CA ARG A 45 0.32 20.88 -6.28
C ARG A 45 0.76 22.23 -6.83
N ALA A 46 0.05 23.32 -6.53
CA ALA A 46 0.43 24.67 -6.92
C ALA A 46 1.83 25.08 -6.41
N LEU A 47 2.32 24.46 -5.32
CA LEU A 47 3.67 24.69 -4.81
C LEU A 47 4.78 24.43 -5.85
N TYR A 48 4.55 23.52 -6.80
CA TYR A 48 5.52 23.22 -7.86
C TYR A 48 5.89 24.44 -8.71
N TYR A 49 4.91 25.31 -8.95
CA TYR A 49 5.01 26.47 -9.82
C TYR A 49 5.31 27.78 -9.10
N ALA A 50 5.31 27.75 -7.77
CA ALA A 50 5.70 28.89 -6.96
C ALA A 50 7.18 29.24 -7.20
N HIS A 51 7.53 30.51 -6.98
CA HIS A 51 8.92 30.94 -6.98
C HIS A 51 9.74 30.17 -5.93
N GLU A 52 11.05 29.97 -6.18
CA GLU A 52 11.94 29.20 -5.30
C GLU A 52 11.97 29.73 -3.86
N ASP A 53 11.86 31.04 -3.67
CA ASP A 53 11.78 31.65 -2.34
C ASP A 53 10.53 31.20 -1.56
N LEU A 54 9.41 31.02 -2.25
CA LEU A 54 8.16 30.56 -1.65
C LEU A 54 8.15 29.05 -1.40
N LYS A 55 8.94 28.28 -2.16
CA LYS A 55 9.23 26.87 -1.83
C LYS A 55 10.10 26.70 -0.59
N LYS A 56 10.73 27.78 -0.14
CA LYS A 56 11.45 27.87 1.14
C LYS A 56 10.58 28.42 2.29
N ASP A 57 9.38 28.92 2.00
CA ASP A 57 8.48 29.48 3.01
C ASP A 57 7.76 28.37 3.79
N LYS A 58 7.98 28.35 5.10
CA LYS A 58 7.44 27.33 6.02
C LYS A 58 5.91 27.27 6.00
N GLU A 59 5.23 28.42 5.90
CA GLU A 59 3.77 28.48 5.98
C GLU A 59 3.14 27.95 4.70
N ILE A 60 3.68 28.34 3.55
CA ILE A 60 3.20 27.89 2.25
C ILE A 60 3.44 26.39 2.09
N VAL A 61 4.65 25.91 2.41
CA VAL A 61 4.97 24.48 2.33
C VAL A 61 4.09 23.67 3.27
N LEU A 62 3.87 24.13 4.51
CA LEU A 62 3.02 23.40 5.45
C LEU A 62 1.56 23.36 5.00
N ALA A 63 1.03 24.47 4.45
CA ALA A 63 -0.31 24.51 3.88
C ALA A 63 -0.43 23.53 2.70
N ALA A 64 0.57 23.50 1.80
CA ALA A 64 0.59 22.60 0.66
C ALA A 64 0.60 21.13 1.08
N VAL A 65 1.44 20.79 2.06
CA VAL A 65 1.56 19.42 2.58
C VAL A 65 0.28 18.97 3.28
N LYS A 66 -0.35 19.86 4.06
CA LYS A 66 -1.64 19.57 4.71
C LYS A 66 -2.75 19.34 3.68
N GLN A 67 -2.76 20.10 2.58
CA GLN A 67 -3.73 19.95 1.52
C GLN A 67 -3.48 18.68 0.69
N THR A 68 -2.21 18.41 0.35
CA THR A 68 -1.80 17.26 -0.45
C THR A 68 -0.42 16.81 0.00
N GLY A 69 -0.33 15.68 0.71
CA GLY A 69 0.96 15.18 1.26
C GLY A 69 2.08 15.05 0.22
N TRP A 70 1.73 14.80 -1.05
CA TRP A 70 2.67 14.75 -2.18
C TRP A 70 3.35 16.08 -2.50
N ALA A 71 2.79 17.22 -2.07
CA ALA A 71 3.35 18.54 -2.33
C ALA A 71 4.73 18.73 -1.70
N LEU A 72 5.08 17.96 -0.66
CA LEU A 72 6.40 18.00 -0.03
C LEU A 72 7.55 17.80 -1.02
N ARG A 73 7.31 17.04 -2.12
CA ARG A 73 8.33 16.79 -3.14
C ARG A 73 8.81 18.06 -3.86
N PHE A 74 7.98 19.09 -3.86
CA PHE A 74 8.23 20.38 -4.52
C PHE A 74 8.81 21.44 -3.58
N ALA A 75 8.82 21.17 -2.26
CA ALA A 75 9.44 22.04 -1.29
C ALA A 75 10.98 22.01 -1.42
N HIS A 76 11.66 22.95 -0.78
CA HIS A 76 13.12 22.92 -0.66
C HIS A 76 13.62 21.67 0.09
N GLU A 77 14.84 21.23 -0.20
CA GLU A 77 15.46 20.01 0.37
C GLU A 77 15.47 19.99 1.91
N ASP A 78 15.60 21.15 2.55
CA ASP A 78 15.60 21.26 4.01
C ASP A 78 14.28 20.74 4.61
N PHE A 79 13.14 21.00 3.96
CA PHE A 79 11.83 20.54 4.43
C PHE A 79 11.57 19.08 4.14
N LYS A 80 12.24 18.51 3.12
CA LYS A 80 12.15 17.09 2.82
C LYS A 80 12.88 16.24 3.86
N LYS A 81 13.87 16.83 4.55
CA LYS A 81 14.61 16.21 5.66
C LYS A 81 13.98 16.50 7.02
N ASP A 82 13.22 17.59 7.15
CA ASP A 82 12.57 17.98 8.39
C ASP A 82 11.43 17.00 8.75
N LYS A 83 11.64 16.24 9.85
CA LYS A 83 10.68 15.27 10.38
C LYS A 83 9.29 15.85 10.55
N LYS A 84 9.14 17.13 10.93
CA LYS A 84 7.83 17.76 11.15
C LYS A 84 7.01 17.81 9.87
N PHE A 85 7.62 18.20 8.76
CA PHE A 85 6.95 18.30 7.47
C PHE A 85 6.68 16.92 6.87
N VAL A 86 7.64 16.01 6.98
CA VAL A 86 7.47 14.63 6.50
C VAL A 86 6.35 13.92 7.30
N LEU A 87 6.29 14.09 8.62
CA LEU A 87 5.20 13.54 9.44
C LEU A 87 3.84 14.14 9.08
N ALA A 88 3.77 15.45 8.80
CA ALA A 88 2.53 16.07 8.33
C ALA A 88 2.08 15.48 7.00
N ALA A 89 3.02 15.22 6.08
CA ALA A 89 2.73 14.59 4.80
C ALA A 89 2.23 13.15 4.96
N VAL A 90 2.89 12.35 5.81
CA VAL A 90 2.49 10.97 6.12
C VAL A 90 1.10 10.89 6.75
N LYS A 91 0.78 11.82 7.67
CA LYS A 91 -0.57 11.89 8.26
C LYS A 91 -1.64 12.09 7.21
N GLN A 92 -1.37 12.88 6.17
CA GLN A 92 -2.34 13.16 5.11
C GLN A 92 -2.43 12.04 4.06
N ASN A 93 -1.30 11.42 3.72
CA ASN A 93 -1.26 10.28 2.80
C ASN A 93 -0.10 9.33 3.17
N GLY A 94 -0.43 8.13 3.66
CA GLY A 94 0.56 7.12 4.03
C GLY A 94 1.47 6.69 2.87
N LEU A 95 1.05 6.89 1.61
CA LEU A 95 1.87 6.64 0.42
C LEU A 95 2.97 7.69 0.18
N VAL A 96 3.13 8.70 1.03
CA VAL A 96 4.27 9.62 0.94
C VAL A 96 5.61 8.88 1.05
N LEU A 97 5.63 7.67 1.64
CA LEU A 97 6.78 6.77 1.60
C LEU A 97 7.20 6.33 0.18
N LEU A 98 6.28 6.27 -0.79
CA LEU A 98 6.61 6.06 -2.20
C LEU A 98 7.49 7.21 -2.72
N CYS A 99 7.13 8.45 -2.36
CA CYS A 99 7.97 9.62 -2.62
C CYS A 99 9.24 9.67 -1.77
N ALA A 100 9.30 8.98 -0.63
CA ALA A 100 10.52 8.89 0.17
C ALA A 100 11.67 8.23 -0.61
N HIS A 101 11.39 7.44 -1.66
CA HIS A 101 12.43 6.96 -2.58
C HIS A 101 13.12 8.08 -3.37
N ILE A 102 12.43 9.19 -3.61
CA ILE A 102 12.92 10.31 -4.44
C ILE A 102 13.28 11.53 -3.58
N CYS A 103 12.71 11.67 -2.38
CA CYS A 103 12.73 12.93 -1.64
C CYS A 103 13.26 12.84 -0.21
N VAL A 104 13.25 11.68 0.43
CA VAL A 104 13.45 11.59 1.87
C VAL A 104 14.69 10.74 2.15
N HIS A 105 15.60 11.30 2.95
CA HIS A 105 16.88 10.70 3.33
C HIS A 105 16.71 9.22 3.72
N LYS A 106 17.63 8.34 3.29
CA LYS A 106 17.60 6.89 3.57
C LYS A 106 17.40 6.57 5.05
N ASP A 107 17.79 7.49 5.92
CA ASP A 107 17.71 7.35 7.37
C ASP A 107 16.27 7.36 7.92
N LEU A 108 15.33 8.04 7.28
CA LEU A 108 13.94 8.07 7.77
C LEU A 108 13.21 6.74 7.55
N ARG A 109 13.67 5.90 6.61
CA ARG A 109 13.20 4.52 6.46
C ARG A 109 13.68 3.61 7.58
N LYS A 110 14.72 4.02 8.32
CA LYS A 110 15.24 3.33 9.51
C LYS A 110 14.61 3.87 10.79
N ASP A 111 13.97 5.03 10.75
CA ASP A 111 13.28 5.61 11.90
C ASP A 111 11.99 4.83 12.19
N LYS A 112 12.02 4.03 13.26
CA LYS A 112 10.90 3.20 13.71
C LYS A 112 9.63 4.03 13.94
N ALA A 113 9.72 5.19 14.60
CA ALA A 113 8.54 6.00 14.91
C ALA A 113 7.90 6.55 13.63
N PHE A 114 8.73 6.91 12.65
CA PHE A 114 8.27 7.39 11.36
C PHE A 114 7.57 6.29 10.55
N VAL A 115 8.20 5.12 10.40
CA VAL A 115 7.60 3.98 9.70
C VAL A 115 6.31 3.52 10.39
N PHE A 116 6.30 3.50 11.73
CA PHE A 116 5.11 3.13 12.51
C PHE A 116 3.93 4.08 12.25
N ALA A 117 4.18 5.39 12.17
CA ALA A 117 3.14 6.37 11.83
C ALA A 117 2.61 6.15 10.40
N ALA A 118 3.48 5.76 9.47
CA ALA A 118 3.10 5.52 8.08
C ALA A 118 2.29 4.23 7.89
N VAL A 119 2.70 3.12 8.51
CA VAL A 119 1.95 1.84 8.44
C VAL A 119 0.56 1.94 9.07
N LYS A 120 0.41 2.79 10.10
CA LYS A 120 -0.90 3.08 10.69
C LYS A 120 -1.87 3.75 9.70
N GLN A 121 -1.36 4.58 8.80
CA GLN A 121 -2.19 5.21 7.78
C GLN A 121 -2.39 4.31 6.56
N ASN A 122 -1.37 3.56 6.17
CA ASN A 122 -1.47 2.61 5.07
C ASN A 122 -0.57 1.39 5.32
N GLY A 123 -1.15 0.20 5.53
CA GLY A 123 -0.38 -1.01 5.82
C GLY A 123 0.65 -1.39 4.75
N THR A 124 0.41 -1.06 3.47
CA THR A 124 1.37 -1.35 2.38
C THR A 124 2.59 -0.43 2.37
N ALA A 125 2.63 0.57 3.27
CA ALA A 125 3.82 1.38 3.56
C ALA A 125 5.04 0.54 3.97
N LEU A 126 4.82 -0.65 4.54
CA LEU A 126 5.87 -1.55 5.00
C LEU A 126 6.89 -1.91 3.91
N GLN A 127 6.46 -1.96 2.64
CA GLN A 127 7.35 -2.26 1.50
C GLN A 127 8.57 -1.32 1.39
N TYR A 128 8.43 -0.08 1.89
CA TYR A 128 9.47 0.96 1.82
C TYR A 128 10.29 1.09 3.10
N ALA A 129 9.92 0.37 4.17
CA ALA A 129 10.68 0.35 5.40
C ALA A 129 12.07 -0.29 5.17
N HIS A 130 13.03 0.05 6.01
CA HIS A 130 14.31 -0.66 6.03
C HIS A 130 14.10 -2.13 6.39
N GLU A 131 14.97 -3.02 5.89
CA GLU A 131 14.87 -4.47 6.13
C GLU A 131 14.83 -4.83 7.61
N ASP A 132 15.56 -4.10 8.47
CA ASP A 132 15.52 -4.30 9.92
C ASP A 132 14.12 -4.03 10.51
N LEU A 133 13.38 -3.06 9.97
CA LEU A 133 12.03 -2.75 10.42
C LEU A 133 10.98 -3.70 9.83
N LYS A 134 11.27 -4.34 8.68
CA LYS A 134 10.45 -5.44 8.14
C LYS A 134 10.59 -6.73 8.95
N LYS A 135 11.63 -6.83 9.79
CA LYS A 135 11.82 -7.89 10.80
C LYS A 135 11.20 -7.54 12.15
N ASP A 136 10.84 -6.28 12.37
CA ASP A 136 10.21 -5.84 13.62
C ASP A 136 8.75 -6.29 13.66
N LYS A 137 8.47 -7.31 14.47
CA LYS A 137 7.14 -7.90 14.63
C LYS A 137 6.08 -6.87 15.01
N GLU A 138 6.40 -5.84 15.79
CA GLU A 138 5.45 -4.82 16.22
C GLU A 138 4.98 -3.97 15.04
N ILE A 139 5.91 -3.56 14.18
CA ILE A 139 5.62 -2.77 12.98
C ILE A 139 4.84 -3.61 11.97
N VAL A 140 5.26 -4.85 11.75
CA VAL A 140 4.58 -5.77 10.82
C VAL A 140 3.17 -6.08 11.29
N LEU A 141 2.95 -6.35 12.58
CA LEU A 141 1.61 -6.55 13.12
C LEU A 141 0.73 -5.32 12.95
N ALA A 142 1.26 -4.11 13.17
CA ALA A 142 0.51 -2.88 12.93
C ALA A 142 0.14 -2.73 11.45
N ALA A 143 1.07 -3.02 10.54
CA ALA A 143 0.85 -2.96 9.10
C ALA A 143 -0.20 -3.99 8.62
N VAL A 144 -0.09 -5.22 9.09
CA VAL A 144 -0.99 -6.34 8.76
C VAL A 144 -2.40 -6.12 9.29
N LYS A 145 -2.54 -5.57 10.52
CA LYS A 145 -3.84 -5.20 11.07
C LYS A 145 -4.53 -4.11 10.25
N GLN A 146 -3.74 -3.20 9.66
CA GLN A 146 -4.25 -2.14 8.78
C GLN A 146 -4.56 -2.64 7.36
N SER A 147 -3.75 -3.55 6.81
CA SER A 147 -3.99 -4.20 5.52
C SER A 147 -3.34 -5.57 5.49
N GLY A 148 -4.13 -6.63 5.29
CA GLY A 148 -3.61 -8.01 5.23
C GLY A 148 -2.52 -8.19 4.16
N TRP A 149 -2.58 -7.42 3.07
CA TRP A 149 -1.59 -7.44 1.99
C TRP A 149 -0.19 -7.00 2.43
N ALA A 150 -0.05 -6.34 3.60
CA ALA A 150 1.24 -5.98 4.15
C ALA A 150 2.14 -7.20 4.43
N LEU A 151 1.55 -8.40 4.60
CA LEU A 151 2.29 -9.65 4.84
C LEU A 151 3.29 -9.96 3.71
N GLU A 152 2.97 -9.61 2.47
CA GLU A 152 3.86 -9.81 1.30
C GLU A 152 5.24 -9.18 1.52
N TYR A 153 5.26 -8.02 2.18
CA TYR A 153 6.47 -7.21 2.39
C TYR A 153 7.17 -7.48 3.72
N ALA A 154 6.62 -8.33 4.58
CA ALA A 154 7.25 -8.72 5.82
C ALA A 154 8.49 -9.59 5.54
N HIS A 155 9.44 -9.62 6.49
CA HIS A 155 10.56 -10.54 6.41
C HIS A 155 10.09 -12.01 6.45
N GLU A 156 10.83 -12.92 5.80
CA GLU A 156 10.49 -14.35 5.71
C GLU A 156 10.29 -15.01 7.08
N ASP A 157 11.05 -14.59 8.10
CA ASP A 157 10.87 -15.10 9.46
C ASP A 157 9.49 -14.77 10.05
N LEU A 158 8.93 -13.60 9.71
CA LEU A 158 7.60 -13.20 10.16
C LEU A 158 6.48 -13.80 9.30
N LYS A 159 6.78 -14.20 8.06
CA LYS A 159 5.87 -15.03 7.24
C LYS A 159 5.75 -16.47 7.75
N LYS A 160 6.69 -16.89 8.61
CA LYS A 160 6.64 -18.15 9.39
C LYS A 160 6.00 -17.97 10.77
N ASP A 161 5.77 -16.74 11.21
CA ASP A 161 5.15 -16.47 12.50
C ASP A 161 3.63 -16.64 12.39
N LYS A 162 3.11 -17.65 13.10
CA LYS A 162 1.69 -18.01 13.10
C LYS A 162 0.79 -16.85 13.52
N GLU A 163 1.21 -16.02 14.48
CA GLU A 163 0.41 -14.89 14.97
C GLU A 163 0.28 -13.81 13.88
N VAL A 164 1.37 -13.49 13.20
CA VAL A 164 1.41 -12.49 12.13
C VAL A 164 0.56 -12.95 10.94
N VAL A 165 0.74 -14.19 10.50
CA VAL A 165 -0.02 -14.76 9.37
C VAL A 165 -1.50 -14.86 9.70
N LEU A 166 -1.87 -15.31 10.91
CA LEU A 166 -3.26 -15.38 11.33
C LEU A 166 -3.93 -14.00 11.36
N ALA A 167 -3.21 -12.96 11.81
CA ALA A 167 -3.71 -11.59 11.76
C ALA A 167 -3.96 -11.11 10.32
N ALA A 168 -3.08 -11.46 9.38
CA ALA A 168 -3.21 -11.08 7.97
C ALA A 168 -4.38 -11.79 7.29
N VAL A 169 -4.47 -13.10 7.49
CA VAL A 169 -5.50 -13.95 6.91
C VAL A 169 -6.89 -13.56 7.42
N LYS A 170 -7.00 -13.13 8.68
CA LYS A 170 -8.24 -12.58 9.24
C LYS A 170 -8.70 -11.30 8.57
N GLN A 171 -7.81 -10.50 7.98
CA GLN A 171 -8.16 -9.32 7.19
C GLN A 171 -8.51 -9.71 5.75
N THR A 172 -7.62 -10.47 5.10
CA THR A 172 -7.75 -10.83 3.69
C THR A 172 -7.37 -12.30 3.50
N GLY A 173 -8.34 -13.19 3.31
CA GLY A 173 -8.08 -14.63 3.20
C GLY A 173 -7.08 -15.01 2.09
N LYS A 174 -7.00 -14.22 1.01
CA LYS A 174 -6.07 -14.44 -0.12
C LYS A 174 -4.58 -14.34 0.25
N VAL A 175 -4.24 -13.62 1.33
CA VAL A 175 -2.83 -13.37 1.70
C VAL A 175 -2.13 -14.62 2.23
N LEU A 176 -2.88 -15.71 2.44
CA LEU A 176 -2.32 -17.03 2.76
C LEU A 176 -1.27 -17.48 1.73
N GLU A 177 -1.36 -17.03 0.48
CA GLU A 177 -0.38 -17.34 -0.57
C GLU A 177 1.05 -16.89 -0.22
N TYR A 178 1.18 -15.83 0.59
CA TYR A 178 2.47 -15.27 1.03
C TYR A 178 2.98 -15.85 2.35
N ALA A 179 2.20 -16.67 3.04
CA ALA A 179 2.67 -17.35 4.24
C ALA A 179 3.72 -18.41 3.90
N HIS A 180 4.47 -18.87 4.90
CA HIS A 180 5.34 -20.03 4.72
C HIS A 180 4.54 -21.30 4.40
N GLU A 181 5.13 -22.22 3.63
CA GLU A 181 4.48 -23.48 3.19
C GLU A 181 3.92 -24.31 4.34
N ASP A 182 4.58 -24.32 5.49
CA ASP A 182 4.10 -25.03 6.69
C ASP A 182 2.79 -24.44 7.23
N LEU A 183 2.67 -23.10 7.20
CA LEU A 183 1.48 -22.39 7.67
C LEU A 183 0.34 -22.42 6.65
N LYS A 184 0.64 -22.62 5.35
CA LYS A 184 -0.37 -22.86 4.32
C LYS A 184 -1.13 -24.18 4.55
N LYS A 185 -0.52 -25.13 5.26
CA LYS A 185 -1.11 -26.43 5.62
C LYS A 185 -1.70 -26.43 7.03
N ASP A 186 -1.46 -25.38 7.82
CA ASP A 186 -2.03 -25.26 9.17
C ASP A 186 -3.55 -25.13 9.08
N LYS A 187 -4.24 -26.11 9.67
CA LYS A 187 -5.69 -26.25 9.65
C LYS A 187 -6.41 -24.99 10.17
N GLU A 188 -5.88 -24.36 11.22
CA GLU A 188 -6.48 -23.19 11.85
C GLU A 188 -6.40 -21.96 10.94
N ILE A 189 -5.24 -21.76 10.30
CA ILE A 189 -5.01 -20.64 9.38
C ILE A 189 -5.84 -20.81 8.10
N VAL A 190 -5.88 -22.01 7.52
CA VAL A 190 -6.69 -22.31 6.34
C VAL A 190 -8.17 -22.10 6.62
N LEU A 191 -8.67 -22.53 7.78
CA LEU A 191 -10.05 -22.29 8.20
C LEU A 191 -10.36 -20.80 8.34
N ALA A 192 -9.42 -20.00 8.87
CA ALA A 192 -9.57 -18.56 8.95
C ALA A 192 -9.62 -17.91 7.54
N ALA A 193 -8.79 -18.37 6.61
CA ALA A 193 -8.76 -17.86 5.22
C ALA A 193 -10.07 -18.15 4.48
N VAL A 194 -10.57 -19.38 4.60
CA VAL A 194 -11.81 -19.82 3.94
C VAL A 194 -13.02 -19.05 4.45
N LYS A 195 -13.05 -18.69 5.74
CA LYS A 195 -14.14 -17.86 6.31
C LYS A 195 -14.20 -16.45 5.73
N GLN A 196 -13.07 -15.91 5.26
CA GLN A 196 -13.00 -14.56 4.69
C GLN A 196 -13.32 -14.51 3.19
N ILE A 197 -13.25 -15.64 2.49
CA ILE A 197 -13.63 -15.73 1.09
C ILE A 197 -15.15 -15.89 1.06
N ASP A 198 -15.84 -14.81 0.68
CA ASP A 198 -17.29 -14.59 0.73
C ASP A 198 -18.16 -15.85 0.68
N GLY A 199 -19.22 -15.82 1.49
CA GLY A 199 -20.25 -16.85 1.59
C GLY A 199 -20.78 -17.31 0.22
N TRP A 200 -20.76 -16.50 -0.84
CA TRP A 200 -21.05 -16.95 -2.21
C TRP A 200 -20.10 -18.05 -2.69
N ALA A 201 -18.79 -17.85 -2.62
CA ALA A 201 -17.81 -18.82 -3.14
C ALA A 201 -17.79 -20.08 -2.28
N PHE A 202 -17.92 -19.92 -0.96
CA PHE A 202 -18.08 -21.05 -0.04
C PHE A 202 -19.39 -21.81 -0.26
N THR A 203 -20.52 -21.12 -0.48
CA THR A 203 -21.83 -21.73 -0.76
C THR A 203 -21.86 -22.39 -2.12
N GLU A 204 -21.23 -21.82 -3.14
CA GLU A 204 -21.10 -22.40 -4.48
C GLU A 204 -20.20 -23.64 -4.46
N MET A 205 -19.05 -23.58 -3.76
CA MET A 205 -18.19 -24.74 -3.53
C MET A 205 -18.93 -25.85 -2.78
N LYS A 206 -19.61 -25.51 -1.68
CA LYS A 206 -20.40 -26.46 -0.90
C LYS A 206 -21.53 -27.06 -1.74
N ARG A 207 -22.20 -26.27 -2.59
CA ARG A 207 -23.26 -26.73 -3.49
C ARG A 207 -22.73 -27.68 -4.57
N LYS A 208 -21.60 -27.37 -5.20
CA LYS A 208 -20.94 -28.25 -6.19
C LYS A 208 -20.49 -29.57 -5.57
N LEU A 209 -19.88 -29.53 -4.39
CA LEU A 209 -19.46 -30.73 -3.67
C LEU A 209 -20.66 -31.64 -3.33
N VAL A 210 -21.77 -31.06 -2.86
CA VAL A 210 -22.99 -31.80 -2.51
C VAL A 210 -23.67 -32.38 -3.75
N LYS A 211 -23.65 -31.68 -4.89
CA LYS A 211 -24.20 -32.17 -6.16
C LYS A 211 -23.41 -33.38 -6.67
N GLU A 212 -22.08 -33.31 -6.66
CA GLU A 212 -21.23 -34.44 -7.06
C GLU A 212 -21.33 -35.63 -6.11
N ILE A 213 -21.51 -35.41 -4.80
CA ILE A 213 -21.75 -36.51 -3.85
C ILE A 213 -23.11 -37.18 -4.10
N LYS A 214 -24.13 -36.42 -4.53
CA LYS A 214 -25.43 -36.97 -4.94
C LYS A 214 -25.37 -37.70 -6.28
N ASP A 215 -24.56 -37.23 -7.22
CA ASP A 215 -24.36 -37.88 -8.52
C ASP A 215 -23.44 -39.13 -8.42
N ARG A 216 -22.67 -39.26 -7.33
CA ARG A 216 -21.84 -40.43 -6.97
C ARG A 216 -22.61 -41.67 -6.48
N SER A 217 -23.91 -41.77 -6.76
CA SER A 217 -24.55 -43.09 -6.83
C SER A 217 -24.10 -43.90 -8.05
N PHE A 218 -23.23 -43.35 -8.91
CA PHE A 218 -22.50 -44.12 -9.94
C PHE A 218 -20.98 -43.83 -9.89
N CYS A 219 -20.20 -44.92 -9.77
CA CYS A 219 -18.75 -44.97 -9.69
C CYS A 219 -18.00 -44.11 -10.72
N SER A 220 -17.01 -43.31 -10.29
CA SER A 220 -15.74 -43.16 -11.03
C SER A 220 -14.61 -42.49 -10.19
N PRO A 221 -13.32 -42.73 -10.52
CA PRO A 221 -12.14 -42.19 -9.81
C PRO A 221 -11.96 -40.65 -9.86
N SER A 222 -12.82 -39.92 -10.60
CA SER A 222 -12.78 -38.46 -10.77
C SER A 222 -13.02 -37.69 -9.46
N ALA A 223 -13.59 -38.37 -8.48
CA ALA A 223 -13.84 -37.93 -7.13
C ALA A 223 -12.65 -37.31 -6.38
N ILE A 224 -11.48 -37.90 -6.56
CA ILE A 224 -10.22 -37.50 -5.93
C ILE A 224 -9.60 -36.32 -6.70
N GLY A 225 -9.82 -36.27 -8.02
CA GLY A 225 -9.36 -35.18 -8.89
C GLY A 225 -9.98 -33.82 -8.52
N ILE A 226 -11.17 -33.80 -7.93
CA ILE A 226 -11.84 -32.56 -7.52
C ILE A 226 -11.38 -32.10 -6.14
N ILE A 227 -11.02 -33.02 -5.24
CA ILE A 227 -10.28 -32.67 -4.01
C ILE A 227 -8.88 -32.12 -4.37
N MET A 228 -8.24 -32.65 -5.42
CA MET A 228 -7.00 -32.06 -5.96
C MET A 228 -7.23 -30.73 -6.70
N SER A 229 -8.38 -30.52 -7.33
CA SER A 229 -8.77 -29.24 -7.95
C SER A 229 -9.17 -28.17 -6.92
N VAL A 230 -9.64 -28.59 -5.74
CA VAL A 230 -9.79 -27.76 -4.53
C VAL A 230 -8.41 -27.34 -4.00
N GLY A 231 -7.38 -28.15 -4.23
CA GLY A 231 -5.98 -27.73 -4.18
C GLY A 231 -5.71 -26.60 -5.18
N MET A 232 -6.02 -26.76 -6.47
CA MET A 232 -5.60 -25.81 -7.53
C MET A 232 -6.01 -24.33 -7.35
N LEU A 233 -7.09 -23.98 -6.65
CA LEU A 233 -7.39 -22.56 -6.39
C LEU A 233 -6.63 -21.97 -5.18
N VAL A 234 -6.01 -22.83 -4.36
CA VAL A 234 -5.06 -22.47 -3.29
C VAL A 234 -3.61 -22.83 -3.68
N PHE A 235 -3.39 -23.64 -4.72
CA PHE A 235 -2.11 -24.24 -5.15
C PHE A 235 -1.60 -23.79 -6.52
N SER A 236 -2.25 -22.86 -7.25
CA SER A 236 -1.91 -22.61 -8.67
C SER A 236 -0.50 -22.06 -8.97
N PHE A 237 0.46 -21.98 -8.04
CA PHE A 237 1.84 -21.59 -8.39
C PHE A 237 3.00 -22.32 -7.68
N ALA A 238 2.75 -23.27 -6.76
CA ALA A 238 3.83 -23.90 -5.98
C ALA A 238 4.21 -25.33 -6.39
N TRP A 239 3.49 -25.98 -7.32
CA TRP A 239 3.68 -27.41 -7.62
C TRP A 239 4.24 -27.72 -9.01
N THR A 240 4.81 -26.75 -9.73
CA THR A 240 5.38 -26.95 -11.07
C THR A 240 6.91 -27.11 -11.11
N ARG A 241 7.60 -27.26 -9.98
CA ARG A 241 9.08 -27.37 -9.99
C ARG A 241 9.73 -28.46 -9.15
N ASN A 242 9.00 -29.40 -8.54
CA ASN A 242 9.61 -30.35 -7.60
C ASN A 242 9.16 -31.82 -7.73
N ILE A 243 8.80 -32.28 -8.94
CA ILE A 243 8.40 -33.68 -9.19
C ILE A 243 9.52 -34.55 -9.78
N ASP A 244 10.71 -34.01 -10.08
CA ASP A 244 11.78 -34.82 -10.69
C ASP A 244 12.63 -35.64 -9.71
N ASN A 245 12.34 -35.67 -8.40
CA ASN A 245 13.22 -36.31 -7.41
C ASN A 245 12.57 -37.32 -6.44
N ILE A 246 11.36 -37.81 -6.71
CA ILE A 246 10.73 -38.85 -5.86
C ILE A 246 10.14 -39.97 -6.73
N THR A 247 11.00 -40.66 -7.48
CA THR A 247 10.72 -42.00 -8.04
C THR A 247 11.97 -42.86 -8.07
N VAL A 248 12.60 -43.08 -6.91
CA VAL A 248 13.36 -44.32 -6.66
C VAL A 248 13.28 -44.59 -5.15
N LEU A 249 12.42 -45.54 -4.76
CA LEU A 249 12.54 -46.47 -3.64
C LEU A 249 11.13 -46.97 -3.28
N GLY A 250 10.83 -48.20 -3.69
CA GLY A 250 9.67 -48.94 -3.21
C GLY A 250 8.99 -49.82 -4.25
N GLU A 251 9.73 -50.73 -4.89
CA GLU A 251 9.46 -52.19 -4.93
C GLU A 251 10.77 -52.92 -5.24
#